data_AF-A0A2N1NKP0-F1
#
_entry.id   AF-A0A2N1NKP0-F1
#
_cell.length_a   1.000
_cell.length_b   1.000
_cell.length_c   1.000
_cell.angle_alpha   90.00
_cell.angle_beta   90.00
_cell.angle_gamma   90.00
#
_symmetry.space_group_name_H-M   'P 1'
#
loop_
_entity.id
_entity.type
_entity.pdbx_description
1 polymer ?
#
loop_
_entity_poly.entity_id
_entity_poly.type
_entity_poly.pdbx_seq_one_letter_code
_entity_poly.pdbx_strand_id
1 'polypeptide(L)'
;MFLGNESLQYMISIFSHCNKKQTENPDHLKNSSWNKTIKAFVNSVGSRWAISPNPDMFPSDSLVHQQRLKEIHEHIISMDGVYTTAILENVRKEQEKNARIAREAEEKLRKEYEELKRREGEAIAKAKFEELKAEDEKKAKEKCEEEIKNLKKQVNELSSGGCFGLETQVKLESGRIIQMSELQTGDRT
;
A
#
# COMPACT_ATOMS: atom_id res chain seq x y z
N MET A 1 0.23 30.66 39.50
CA MET A 1 -0.42 30.69 38.18
C MET A 1 -0.46 29.27 37.64
N PHE A 2 -1.59 28.77 37.10
CA PHE A 2 -1.75 27.37 36.67
C PHE A 2 -0.68 26.91 35.66
N LEU A 3 -0.33 27.79 34.73
CA LEU A 3 0.67 27.47 33.70
C LEU A 3 2.11 27.63 34.21
N GLY A 4 2.35 28.33 35.33
CA GLY A 4 3.69 28.73 35.78
C GLY A 4 4.02 30.19 35.41
N ASN A 5 5.01 30.77 36.06
CA ASN A 5 5.33 32.21 35.89
C ASN A 5 5.95 32.53 34.52
N GLU A 6 6.67 31.58 33.92
CA GLU A 6 7.25 31.73 32.57
C GLU A 6 6.17 31.92 31.49
N SER A 7 4.95 31.44 31.72
CA SER A 7 3.83 31.62 30.78
C SER A 7 3.53 33.08 30.46
N LEU A 8 3.83 34.02 31.38
CA LEU A 8 3.65 35.45 31.15
C LEU A 8 4.45 35.96 29.95
N GLN A 9 5.58 35.30 29.62
CA GLN A 9 6.40 35.64 28.47
C GLN A 9 5.74 35.28 27.12
N TYR A 10 4.68 34.49 27.14
CA TYR A 10 3.96 34.01 25.95
C TYR A 10 2.49 34.48 25.93
N MET A 11 2.11 35.41 26.80
CA MET A 11 0.76 35.97 26.83
C MET A 11 0.65 37.27 26.04
N ILE A 12 -0.47 37.46 25.35
CA ILE A 12 -0.90 38.71 24.73
C ILE A 12 -2.25 39.10 25.33
N SER A 13 -2.39 40.35 25.75
CA SER A 13 -3.67 40.87 26.23
C SER A 13 -4.52 41.38 25.06
N ILE A 14 -5.66 40.74 24.79
CA ILE A 14 -6.58 41.18 23.72
C ILE A 14 -7.80 41.85 24.32
N PHE A 15 -8.02 43.11 23.96
CA PHE A 15 -9.20 43.87 24.36
C PHE A 15 -10.27 43.77 23.26
N SER A 16 -11.40 43.15 23.58
CA SER A 16 -12.57 43.08 22.70
C SER A 16 -13.57 44.20 23.05
N HIS A 17 -14.58 44.38 22.18
CA HIS A 17 -15.68 45.34 22.40
C HIS A 17 -15.22 46.80 22.63
N CYS A 18 -14.08 47.17 22.07
CA CYS A 18 -13.62 48.56 22.07
C CYS A 18 -14.52 49.39 21.15
N ASN A 19 -14.86 50.60 21.59
CA ASN A 19 -15.66 51.52 20.78
C ASN A 19 -14.86 52.04 19.56
N LYS A 20 -15.52 52.76 18.67
CA LYS A 20 -14.93 53.24 17.41
C LYS A 20 -13.64 54.03 17.64
N LYS A 21 -13.65 54.99 18.58
CA LYS A 21 -12.50 55.84 18.88
C LYS A 21 -11.31 55.04 19.43
N GLN A 22 -11.58 54.08 20.31
CA GLN A 22 -10.55 53.20 20.88
C GLN A 22 -9.95 52.29 19.82
N THR A 23 -10.78 51.73 18.95
CA THR A 23 -10.33 50.79 17.91
C THR A 23 -9.61 51.49 16.77
N GLU A 24 -9.97 52.73 16.41
CA GLU A 24 -9.23 53.54 15.43
C GLU A 24 -7.88 54.02 16.00
N ASN A 25 -7.89 54.51 17.24
CA ASN A 25 -6.72 54.99 17.96
C ASN A 25 -6.49 54.21 19.27
N PRO A 26 -5.67 53.14 19.26
CA PRO A 26 -5.41 52.33 20.44
C PRO A 26 -4.84 53.11 21.63
N ASP A 27 -4.09 54.19 21.40
CA ASP A 27 -3.58 55.03 22.49
C ASP A 27 -4.70 55.64 23.33
N HIS A 28 -5.87 55.86 22.74
CA HIS A 28 -7.03 56.33 23.48
C HIS A 28 -7.45 55.29 24.54
N LEU A 29 -7.43 53.99 24.23
CA LEU A 29 -7.75 52.94 25.20
C LEU A 29 -6.75 52.94 26.36
N LYS A 30 -5.45 52.95 26.03
CA LYS A 30 -4.35 52.92 27.00
C LYS A 30 -4.36 54.13 27.95
N ASN A 31 -4.58 55.32 27.39
CA ASN A 31 -4.47 56.57 28.14
C ASN A 31 -5.75 56.91 28.92
N SER A 32 -6.93 56.62 28.37
CA SER A 32 -8.19 57.05 28.96
C SER A 32 -8.93 55.97 29.75
N SER A 33 -8.76 54.69 29.42
CA SER A 33 -9.62 53.62 29.95
C SER A 33 -8.92 52.66 30.91
N TRP A 34 -7.59 52.59 30.91
CA TRP A 34 -6.87 51.66 31.77
C TRP A 34 -6.70 52.17 33.20
N ASN A 35 -7.23 51.41 34.16
CA ASN A 35 -6.95 51.60 35.58
C ASN A 35 -5.56 51.03 35.96
N LYS A 36 -5.13 51.26 37.21
CA LYS A 36 -3.83 50.80 37.71
C LYS A 36 -3.65 49.29 37.59
N THR A 37 -4.69 48.52 37.84
CA THR A 37 -4.67 47.04 37.78
C THR A 37 -4.45 46.54 36.35
N ILE A 38 -5.18 47.10 35.38
CA ILE A 38 -5.01 46.74 33.96
C ILE A 38 -3.61 47.10 33.49
N LYS A 39 -3.11 48.29 33.84
CA LYS A 39 -1.74 48.72 33.52
C LYS A 39 -0.70 47.74 34.08
N ALA A 40 -0.83 47.37 35.35
CA ALA A 40 0.08 46.42 35.99
C ALA A 40 0.05 45.04 35.30
N PHE A 41 -1.15 44.54 34.98
CA PHE A 41 -1.31 43.27 34.28
C PHE A 41 -0.67 43.29 32.89
N VAL A 42 -1.01 44.27 32.04
CA VAL A 42 -0.44 44.38 30.69
C VAL A 42 1.09 44.49 30.74
N ASN A 43 1.63 45.25 31.69
CA ASN A 43 3.08 45.34 31.88
C ASN A 43 3.71 44.01 32.30
N SER A 44 3.02 43.23 33.15
CA SER A 44 3.51 41.90 33.58
C SER A 44 3.62 40.88 32.44
N VAL A 45 2.82 41.03 31.38
CA VAL A 45 2.87 40.17 30.18
C VAL A 45 3.73 40.76 29.05
N GLY A 46 4.70 41.61 29.39
CA GLY A 46 5.65 42.20 28.44
C GLY A 46 5.07 43.35 27.63
N SER A 47 4.03 44.02 28.13
CA SER A 47 3.34 45.12 27.45
C SER A 47 2.83 44.76 26.05
N ARG A 48 2.58 43.47 25.79
CA ARG A 48 1.98 42.96 24.56
C ARG A 48 0.47 42.99 24.69
N TRP A 49 -0.16 43.85 23.89
CA TRP A 49 -1.60 43.98 23.88
C TRP A 49 -2.08 44.49 22.54
N ALA A 50 -3.29 44.11 22.18
CA ALA A 50 -3.92 44.58 20.96
C ALA A 50 -5.44 44.67 21.15
N ILE A 51 -6.10 45.28 20.16
CA ILE A 51 -7.56 45.38 20.11
C ILE A 51 -8.06 44.40 19.06
N SER A 52 -9.05 43.57 19.44
CA SER A 52 -9.78 42.77 18.45
C SER A 52 -10.85 43.64 17.80
N PRO A 53 -10.82 43.85 16.47
CA PRO A 53 -11.79 44.71 15.80
C PRO A 53 -13.18 44.06 15.83
N ASN A 54 -14.20 44.81 16.24
CA ASN A 54 -15.58 44.35 16.15
C ASN A 54 -16.04 44.34 14.67
N PRO A 55 -16.40 43.18 14.09
CA PRO A 55 -16.82 43.10 12.69
C PRO A 55 -18.09 43.92 12.38
N ASP A 56 -18.97 44.13 13.36
CA ASP A 56 -20.19 44.94 13.18
C ASP A 56 -19.86 46.43 12.95
N MET A 57 -18.72 46.89 13.47
CA MET A 57 -18.27 48.28 13.37
C MET A 57 -17.18 48.48 12.32
N PHE A 58 -16.35 47.45 12.14
CA PHE A 58 -15.19 47.44 11.26
C PHE A 58 -15.24 46.13 10.45
N PRO A 59 -15.89 46.14 9.27
CA PRO A 59 -15.95 44.98 8.40
C PRO A 59 -14.54 44.58 7.93
N SER A 60 -14.40 43.35 7.44
CA SER A 60 -13.10 42.72 7.13
C SER A 60 -12.30 43.43 6.03
N ASP A 61 -12.97 44.17 5.15
CA ASP A 61 -12.38 45.00 4.10
C ASP A 61 -11.90 46.37 4.61
N SER A 62 -12.27 46.76 5.83
CA SER A 62 -11.83 48.04 6.40
C SER A 62 -10.35 48.03 6.76
N LEU A 63 -9.67 49.14 6.46
CA LEU A 63 -8.25 49.30 6.77
C LEU A 63 -7.96 49.14 8.27
N VAL A 64 -8.85 49.66 9.13
CA VAL A 64 -8.71 49.55 10.58
C VAL A 64 -8.78 48.08 11.03
N HIS A 65 -9.71 47.30 10.48
CA HIS A 65 -9.81 45.87 10.79
C HIS A 65 -8.52 45.13 10.44
N GLN A 66 -8.03 45.33 9.21
CA GLN A 66 -6.80 44.70 8.73
C GLN A 66 -5.58 45.11 9.56
N GLN A 67 -5.48 46.39 9.92
CA GLN A 67 -4.39 46.91 10.74
C GLN A 67 -4.39 46.30 12.15
N ARG A 68 -5.56 46.20 12.79
CA ARG A 68 -5.68 45.59 14.13
C ARG A 68 -5.34 44.10 14.12
N LEU A 69 -5.76 43.36 13.09
CA LEU A 69 -5.36 41.96 12.93
C LEU A 69 -3.87 41.81 12.67
N LYS A 70 -3.27 42.72 11.89
CA LYS A 70 -1.82 42.74 11.63
C LYS A 70 -1.04 42.93 12.93
N GLU A 71 -1.45 43.82 13.82
CA GLU A 71 -0.81 44.02 15.13
C GLU A 71 -0.89 42.78 16.03
N ILE A 72 -2.06 42.10 16.05
CA ILE A 72 -2.21 40.82 16.76
C ILE A 72 -1.24 39.78 16.17
N HIS A 73 -1.16 39.71 14.84
CA HIS A 73 -0.25 38.80 14.16
C HIS A 73 1.22 39.11 14.47
N GLU A 74 1.62 40.39 14.44
CA GLU A 74 2.97 40.85 14.80
C GLU A 74 3.36 40.42 16.22
N HIS A 75 2.44 40.51 17.18
CA HIS A 75 2.70 39.99 18.52
C HIS A 75 2.92 38.48 18.56
N ILE A 76 2.12 37.69 17.82
CA ILE A 76 2.26 36.23 17.77
C ILE A 76 3.60 35.83 17.17
N ILE A 77 4.00 36.42 16.04
CA ILE A 77 5.27 36.08 15.36
C ILE A 77 6.50 36.57 16.11
N SER A 78 6.37 37.61 16.94
CA SER A 78 7.46 38.14 17.77
C SER A 78 7.78 37.28 18.99
N MET A 79 7.00 36.22 19.25
CA MET A 79 7.27 35.30 20.36
C MET A 79 8.40 34.35 20.01
N ASP A 80 9.39 34.28 20.90
CA ASP A 80 10.50 33.33 20.77
C ASP A 80 10.06 31.93 21.21
N GLY A 81 9.76 31.08 20.23
CA GLY A 81 9.42 29.67 20.46
C GLY A 81 7.97 29.43 20.90
N VAL A 82 7.70 28.21 21.35
CA VAL A 82 6.37 27.80 21.81
C VAL A 82 6.44 27.57 23.30
N TYR A 83 5.48 28.15 24.03
CA TYR A 83 5.36 27.90 25.45
C TYR A 83 5.24 26.39 25.73
N THR A 84 6.15 25.85 26.54
CA THR A 84 6.11 24.46 26.97
C THR A 84 6.22 24.35 28.48
N THR A 85 5.68 23.27 29.01
CA THR A 85 5.84 22.86 30.40
C THR A 85 6.11 21.36 30.42
N ALA A 86 6.61 20.84 31.55
CA ALA A 86 6.83 19.39 31.70
C ALA A 86 5.57 18.55 31.37
N ILE A 87 4.38 19.07 31.68
CA ILE A 87 3.11 18.38 31.38
C ILE A 87 2.89 18.32 29.87
N LEU A 88 3.05 19.44 29.16
CA LEU A 88 2.85 19.50 27.70
C LEU A 88 3.88 18.63 26.97
N GLU A 89 5.13 18.63 27.43
CA GLU A 89 6.21 17.82 26.87
C GLU A 89 5.93 16.31 27.04
N ASN A 90 5.43 15.90 28.22
CA ASN A 90 5.06 14.50 28.46
C ASN A 90 3.89 14.06 27.58
N VAL A 91 2.87 14.91 27.42
CA VAL A 91 1.73 14.63 26.53
C VAL A 91 2.23 14.45 25.09
N ARG A 92 3.13 15.33 24.62
CA ARG A 92 3.71 15.23 23.28
C ARG A 92 4.47 13.92 23.08
N LYS A 93 5.32 13.53 24.04
CA LYS A 93 6.09 12.28 23.98
C LYS A 93 5.19 11.05 23.95
N GLU A 94 4.16 11.00 24.78
CA GLU A 94 3.21 9.88 24.77
C GLU A 94 2.41 9.82 23.46
N GLN A 95 2.03 10.97 22.91
CA GLN A 95 1.37 11.02 21.60
C GLN A 95 2.28 10.50 20.47
N GLU A 96 3.54 10.92 20.43
CA GLU A 96 4.53 10.46 19.44
C GLU A 96 4.79 8.96 19.58
N LYS A 97 4.90 8.46 20.80
CA LYS A 97 5.05 7.02 21.10
C LYS A 97 3.84 6.22 20.63
N ASN A 98 2.63 6.67 20.93
CA ASN A 98 1.39 6.02 20.49
C ASN A 98 1.28 5.99 18.96
N ALA A 99 1.63 7.09 18.30
CA ALA A 99 1.65 7.17 16.83
C ALA A 99 2.70 6.23 16.21
N ARG A 100 3.86 6.03 16.87
CA ARG A 100 4.86 5.05 16.43
C ARG A 100 4.33 3.62 16.56
N ILE A 101 3.77 3.27 17.71
CA ILE A 101 3.19 1.94 17.95
C ILE A 101 2.09 1.62 16.93
N ALA A 102 1.20 2.59 16.65
CA ALA A 102 0.14 2.42 15.66
C ALA A 102 0.70 2.15 14.25
N ARG A 103 1.72 2.91 13.82
CA ARG A 103 2.37 2.70 12.51
C ARG A 103 3.06 1.34 12.41
N GLU A 104 3.76 0.91 13.46
CA GLU A 104 4.41 -0.40 13.49
C GLU A 104 3.40 -1.54 13.44
N ALA A 105 2.27 -1.41 14.15
CA ALA A 105 1.19 -2.39 14.12
C ALA A 105 0.52 -2.47 12.73
N GLU A 106 0.24 -1.33 12.10
CA GLU A 106 -0.31 -1.26 10.75
C GLU A 106 0.64 -1.87 9.72
N GLU A 107 1.94 -1.58 9.80
CA GLU A 107 2.93 -2.15 8.89
C GLU A 107 3.04 -3.67 9.05
N LYS A 108 3.01 -4.16 10.29
CA LYS A 108 3.03 -5.59 10.58
C LYS A 108 1.80 -6.29 10.02
N LEU A 109 0.60 -5.74 10.24
CA LEU A 109 -0.65 -6.27 9.68
C LEU A 109 -0.62 -6.28 8.15
N ARG A 110 -0.10 -5.22 7.53
CA ARG A 110 0.06 -5.15 6.07
C ARG A 110 0.97 -6.25 5.53
N LYS A 111 2.13 -6.46 6.16
CA LYS A 111 3.08 -7.52 5.78
C LYS A 111 2.47 -8.91 5.91
N GLU A 112 1.80 -9.19 7.03
CA GLU A 112 1.12 -10.47 7.25
C GLU A 112 0.03 -10.72 6.20
N TYR A 113 -0.75 -9.69 5.86
CA TYR A 113 -1.78 -9.77 4.83
C TYR A 113 -1.20 -10.02 3.43
N GLU A 114 -0.15 -9.30 3.04
CA GLU A 114 0.53 -9.50 1.75
C GLU A 114 1.14 -10.89 1.64
N GLU A 115 1.75 -11.39 2.71
CA GLU A 115 2.35 -12.72 2.73
C GLU A 115 1.29 -13.82 2.65
N LEU A 116 0.15 -13.65 3.32
CA LEU A 116 -0.99 -14.58 3.23
C LEU A 116 -1.52 -14.62 1.80
N LYS A 117 -1.74 -13.46 1.18
CA LYS A 117 -2.20 -13.35 -0.22
C LYS A 117 -1.21 -13.99 -1.20
N ARG A 118 0.10 -13.83 -0.97
CA ARG A 118 1.14 -14.50 -1.77
C ARG A 118 1.04 -16.01 -1.66
N ARG A 119 0.95 -16.55 -0.43
CA ARG A 119 0.85 -18.00 -0.18
C ARG A 119 -0.41 -18.60 -0.80
N GLU A 120 -1.56 -17.94 -0.66
CA GLU A 120 -2.81 -18.39 -1.30
C GLU A 120 -2.69 -18.37 -2.83
N GLY A 121 -2.13 -17.30 -3.40
CA GLY A 121 -1.88 -17.21 -4.84
C GLY A 121 -0.98 -18.33 -5.37
N GLU A 122 0.12 -18.63 -4.66
CA GLU A 122 1.04 -19.73 -4.99
C GLU A 122 0.35 -21.09 -4.91
N ALA A 123 -0.47 -21.33 -3.86
CA ALA A 123 -1.21 -22.57 -3.70
C ALA A 123 -2.24 -22.77 -4.84
N ILE A 124 -2.98 -21.73 -5.19
CA ILE A 124 -3.96 -21.77 -6.29
C ILE A 124 -3.27 -22.00 -7.63
N ALA A 125 -2.15 -21.31 -7.90
CA ALA A 125 -1.39 -21.48 -9.13
C ALA A 125 -0.84 -22.91 -9.27
N LYS A 126 -0.31 -23.46 -8.17
CA LYS A 126 0.19 -24.84 -8.12
C LYS A 126 -0.91 -25.86 -8.38
N ALA A 127 -2.06 -25.73 -7.72
CA ALA A 127 -3.20 -26.63 -7.92
C ALA A 127 -3.68 -26.63 -9.38
N LYS A 128 -3.82 -25.44 -10.00
CA LYS A 128 -4.18 -25.33 -11.42
C LYS A 128 -3.16 -25.98 -12.35
N PHE A 129 -1.86 -25.82 -12.05
CA PHE A 129 -0.81 -26.45 -12.84
C PHE A 129 -0.87 -27.98 -12.78
N GLU A 130 -1.12 -28.54 -11.58
CA GLU A 130 -1.28 -29.99 -11.39
C GLU A 130 -2.52 -30.53 -12.12
N GLU A 131 -3.65 -29.81 -12.08
CA GLU A 131 -4.86 -30.16 -12.83
C GLU A 131 -4.61 -30.19 -14.34
N LEU A 132 -3.98 -29.14 -14.90
CA LEU A 132 -3.64 -29.08 -16.32
C LEU A 132 -2.72 -30.22 -16.74
N LYS A 133 -1.69 -30.51 -15.93
CA LYS A 133 -0.78 -31.61 -16.19
C LYS A 133 -1.50 -32.97 -16.21
N ALA A 134 -2.40 -33.20 -15.26
CA ALA A 134 -3.19 -34.43 -15.21
C ALA A 134 -4.12 -34.58 -16.43
N GLU A 135 -4.70 -33.47 -16.90
CA GLU A 135 -5.55 -33.45 -18.09
C GLU A 135 -4.74 -33.75 -19.37
N ASP A 136 -3.56 -33.16 -19.52
CA ASP A 136 -2.66 -33.41 -20.65
C ASP A 136 -2.15 -34.87 -20.65
N GLU A 137 -1.80 -35.43 -19.48
CA GLU A 137 -1.43 -36.84 -19.35
C GLU A 137 -2.59 -37.77 -19.73
N LYS A 138 -3.83 -37.41 -19.37
CA LYS A 138 -5.02 -38.18 -19.74
C LYS A 138 -5.25 -38.15 -21.26
N LYS A 139 -5.20 -36.96 -21.87
CA LYS A 139 -5.32 -36.80 -23.34
C LYS A 139 -4.23 -37.55 -24.09
N ALA A 140 -3.00 -37.53 -23.59
CA ALA A 140 -1.89 -38.28 -24.19
C ALA A 140 -2.11 -39.80 -24.12
N LYS A 141 -2.63 -40.32 -23.00
CA LYS A 141 -2.98 -41.74 -22.85
C LYS A 141 -4.10 -42.13 -23.80
N GLU A 142 -5.18 -41.36 -23.86
CA GLU A 142 -6.32 -41.60 -24.77
C GLU A 142 -5.85 -41.64 -26.23
N LYS A 143 -5.01 -40.69 -26.65
CA LYS A 143 -4.45 -40.66 -28.00
C LYS A 143 -3.57 -41.88 -28.29
N CYS A 144 -2.71 -42.28 -27.36
CA CYS A 144 -1.87 -43.47 -27.49
C CYS A 144 -2.71 -44.75 -27.60
N GLU A 145 -3.79 -44.87 -26.82
CA GLU A 145 -4.73 -45.99 -26.91
C GLU A 145 -5.46 -46.04 -28.26
N GLU A 146 -5.89 -44.90 -28.79
CA GLU A 146 -6.47 -44.81 -30.14
C GLU A 146 -5.47 -45.21 -31.23
N GLU A 147 -4.22 -44.73 -31.14
CA GLU A 147 -3.15 -45.12 -32.07
C GLU A 147 -2.88 -46.62 -32.03
N ILE A 148 -2.78 -47.22 -30.83
CA ILE A 148 -2.62 -48.67 -30.65
C ILE A 148 -3.80 -49.43 -31.26
N LYS A 149 -5.03 -48.96 -31.04
CA LYS A 149 -6.24 -49.58 -31.59
C LYS A 149 -6.25 -49.53 -33.12
N ASN A 150 -5.87 -48.40 -33.72
CA ASN A 150 -5.76 -48.24 -35.17
C ASN A 150 -4.65 -49.13 -35.75
N LEU A 151 -3.48 -49.19 -35.13
CA LEU A 151 -2.38 -50.07 -35.55
C LEU A 151 -2.80 -51.55 -35.50
N LYS A 152 -3.48 -51.99 -34.43
CA LYS A 152 -4.01 -53.35 -34.33
C LYS A 152 -5.00 -53.66 -35.46
N LYS A 153 -5.85 -52.70 -35.83
CA LYS A 153 -6.79 -52.86 -36.94
C LYS A 153 -6.05 -53.01 -38.28
N GLN A 154 -5.05 -52.16 -38.55
CA GLN A 154 -4.22 -52.26 -39.76
C GLN A 154 -3.46 -53.59 -39.82
N VAL A 155 -2.90 -54.07 -38.71
CA VAL A 155 -2.22 -55.39 -38.65
C VAL A 155 -3.21 -56.53 -38.94
N ASN A 156 -4.43 -56.46 -38.40
CA ASN A 156 -5.46 -57.46 -38.71
C ASN A 156 -5.93 -57.38 -40.17
N GLU A 157 -6.04 -56.18 -40.74
CA GLU A 157 -6.36 -56.01 -42.16
C GLU A 157 -5.25 -56.58 -43.06
N LEU A 158 -3.98 -56.32 -42.73
CA LEU A 158 -2.79 -56.92 -43.35
C LEU A 158 -2.66 -58.43 -43.15
N SER A 159 -3.25 -59.01 -42.09
CA SER A 159 -3.29 -60.46 -41.89
C SER A 159 -4.49 -61.13 -42.56
N SER A 160 -5.57 -60.37 -42.82
CA SER A 160 -6.80 -60.83 -43.49
C SER A 160 -6.75 -60.72 -45.03
N GLY A 161 -5.94 -59.80 -45.57
CA GLY A 161 -5.45 -59.90 -46.93
C GLY A 161 -4.35 -60.94 -46.93
N GLY A 162 -4.59 -62.08 -47.58
CA GLY A 162 -3.74 -63.27 -47.55
C GLY A 162 -2.25 -62.93 -47.41
N CYS A 163 -1.65 -63.49 -46.36
CA CYS A 163 -0.22 -63.55 -46.11
C CYS A 163 0.53 -63.35 -47.44
N PHE A 164 1.29 -62.26 -47.56
CA PHE A 164 2.43 -62.28 -48.47
C PHE A 164 3.24 -63.48 -48.03
N GLY A 165 3.02 -64.61 -48.71
CA GLY A 165 3.97 -65.69 -48.73
C GLY A 165 5.24 -65.01 -49.20
N LEU A 166 6.17 -64.78 -48.28
CA LEU A 166 7.52 -64.47 -48.65
C LEU A 166 7.96 -65.70 -49.44
N GLU A 167 7.78 -65.66 -50.76
CA GLU A 167 8.36 -66.61 -51.71
C GLU A 167 9.87 -66.42 -51.63
N THR A 168 10.42 -66.95 -50.54
CA THR A 168 11.82 -66.94 -50.24
C THR A 168 12.41 -68.04 -51.09
N GLN A 169 12.96 -67.64 -52.22
CA GLN A 169 13.63 -68.54 -53.15
C GLN A 169 15.05 -68.78 -52.67
N VAL A 170 15.48 -70.05 -52.67
CA VAL A 170 16.81 -70.46 -52.24
C VAL A 170 17.54 -71.05 -53.45
N LYS A 171 18.80 -70.64 -53.66
CA LYS A 171 19.66 -71.18 -54.72
C LYS A 171 20.53 -72.29 -54.15
N LEU A 172 20.38 -73.50 -54.69
CA LEU A 172 21.20 -74.66 -54.33
C LEU A 172 22.60 -74.54 -54.95
N GLU A 173 23.58 -75.31 -54.45
CA GLU A 173 24.94 -75.37 -55.01
C GLU A 173 24.95 -75.76 -56.49
N SER A 174 23.97 -76.56 -56.93
CA SER A 174 23.76 -76.92 -58.34
C SER A 174 23.32 -75.74 -59.24
N GLY A 175 23.08 -74.57 -58.66
CA GLY A 175 22.63 -73.36 -59.34
C GLY A 175 21.12 -73.27 -59.55
N ARG A 176 20.36 -74.32 -59.21
CA ARG A 176 18.90 -74.38 -59.32
C ARG A 176 18.24 -73.59 -58.18
N ILE A 177 17.21 -72.81 -58.51
CA ILE A 177 16.44 -72.02 -57.53
C ILE A 177 15.14 -72.77 -57.22
N ILE A 178 14.85 -72.97 -55.94
CA ILE A 178 13.65 -73.64 -55.44
C ILE A 178 12.95 -72.76 -54.40
N GLN A 179 11.65 -73.02 -54.16
CA GLN A 179 10.93 -72.36 -53.07
C GLN A 179 11.34 -72.98 -51.72
N MET A 180 11.42 -72.16 -50.66
CA MET A 180 11.71 -72.62 -49.29
C MET A 180 10.80 -73.78 -48.82
N SER A 181 9.56 -73.86 -49.30
CA SER A 181 8.63 -74.95 -48.99
C SER A 181 9.00 -76.31 -49.60
N GLU A 182 9.88 -76.33 -50.59
CA GLU A 182 10.33 -77.53 -51.30
C GLU A 182 11.64 -78.10 -50.72
N LEU A 183 12.22 -77.43 -49.71
CA LEU A 183 13.41 -77.90 -49.01
C LEU A 183 13.06 -79.09 -48.11
N GLN A 184 13.55 -80.27 -48.46
CA GLN A 184 13.54 -81.43 -47.55
C GLN A 184 14.85 -81.44 -46.76
N THR A 185 14.78 -81.13 -45.47
CA THR A 185 15.93 -81.18 -44.57
C THR A 185 16.24 -82.63 -44.22
N GLY A 186 17.31 -83.18 -44.79
CA GLY A 186 17.78 -84.51 -44.44
C GLY A 186 18.66 -85.14 -45.50
N ASP A 187 19.91 -84.68 -45.60
CA ASP A 187 21.01 -85.56 -45.98
C ASP A 187 22.18 -85.31 -45.03
N ARG A 188 22.56 -86.36 -44.30
CA ARG A 188 23.86 -86.46 -43.64
C ARG A 188 24.88 -86.73 -44.74
N THR A 189 25.76 -85.78 -45.03
CA THR A 189 27.21 -85.88 -44.79
C THR A 189 27.90 -84.58 -45.15
#